data_AF-A0A495AS49-F1
#
_entry.id   AF-A0A495AS49-F1
#
_cell.length_a   1.000
_cell.length_b   1.000
_cell.length_c   1.000
_cell.angle_alpha   90.00
_cell.angle_beta   90.00
_cell.angle_gamma   90.00
#
_symmetry.space_group_name_H-M   'P 1'
#
loop_
_entity.id
_entity.type
_entity.pdbx_description
1 polymer ?
#
loop_
_entity_poly.entity_id
_entity_poly.type
_entity_poly.pdbx_seq_one_letter_code
_entity_poly.pdbx_strand_id
1 'polypeptide(L)'
;MSNNILWLIWMLWLYLIIDYGAGEQSFFNTIKINWKVITGVVAACFLLSTTHLKLRFSHMFKRKEKYSTEIFEASSHNASSEPLNQEPVYIGDDVEITVKPSATFIREEHPVAVIPETCIIKGELNCTSDIHINGRVDGVIRSEKSVHILTNGHVEGDIIAGSIAIDGVLQGNCIGREVSINANGTVNGQVKSDSLSIDKQGRFYGHSMPREEDTHEPNLIK
;
A
#
# COMPACT_ATOMS: atom_id res chain seq x y z
N MET A 1 -22.80 -2.18 21.17
CA MET A 1 -22.79 -1.53 22.50
C MET A 1 -21.39 -1.68 23.08
N SER A 2 -20.50 -0.67 23.00
CA SER A 2 -19.24 -0.64 23.79
C SER A 2 -18.32 0.57 23.59
N ASN A 3 -18.57 1.51 22.67
CA ASN A 3 -17.61 2.62 22.44
C ASN A 3 -17.83 3.86 23.33
N ASN A 4 -18.89 3.86 24.14
CA ASN A 4 -19.22 5.02 24.99
C ASN A 4 -18.38 5.05 26.28
N ILE A 5 -17.84 3.90 26.73
CA ILE A 5 -17.02 3.82 27.94
C ILE A 5 -15.64 4.48 27.75
N LEU A 6 -15.06 4.36 26.54
CA LEU A 6 -13.72 4.88 26.26
C LEU A 6 -13.70 6.41 26.27
N TRP A 7 -14.79 7.04 25.81
CA TRP A 7 -14.94 8.49 25.83
C TRP A 7 -15.14 9.04 27.25
N LEU A 8 -15.82 8.28 28.12
CA LEU A 8 -15.94 8.62 29.54
C LEU A 8 -14.59 8.53 30.28
N ILE A 9 -13.76 7.54 29.93
CA ILE A 9 -12.40 7.41 30.48
C ILE A 9 -11.54 8.63 30.10
N TRP A 10 -11.68 9.12 28.87
CA TRP A 10 -10.95 10.29 28.39
C TRP A 10 -11.39 11.58 29.06
N MET A 11 -12.70 11.75 29.27
CA MET A 11 -13.24 12.91 30.00
C MET A 11 -12.86 12.88 31.49
N LEU A 12 -12.81 11.70 32.11
CA LEU A 12 -12.35 11.52 33.49
C LEU A 12 -10.88 11.92 33.64
N TRP A 13 -10.04 11.54 32.69
CA TRP A 13 -8.62 11.93 32.67
C TRP A 13 -8.43 13.43 32.46
N LEU A 14 -9.17 14.04 31.54
CA LEU A 14 -9.11 15.49 31.31
C LEU A 14 -9.53 16.26 32.56
N TYR A 15 -10.57 15.80 33.26
CA TYR A 15 -11.01 16.38 34.52
C TYR A 15 -9.93 16.30 35.61
N LEU A 16 -9.29 15.14 35.75
CA LEU A 16 -8.17 14.93 36.69
C LEU A 16 -6.97 15.83 36.35
N ILE A 17 -6.72 16.09 35.07
CA ILE A 17 -5.65 16.98 34.61
C ILE A 17 -5.97 18.46 34.86
N ILE A 18 -7.22 18.86 34.74
CA ILE A 18 -7.66 20.22 35.06
C ILE A 18 -7.57 20.45 36.57
N ASP A 19 -7.96 19.46 37.37
CA ASP A 19 -7.82 19.49 38.84
C ASP A 19 -6.34 19.50 39.27
N TYR A 20 -5.47 18.76 38.58
CA TYR A 20 -4.04 18.72 38.89
C TYR A 20 -3.30 19.98 38.41
N GLY A 21 -3.72 20.59 37.30
CA GLY A 21 -3.14 21.81 36.75
C GLY A 21 -3.53 23.08 37.52
N ALA A 22 -4.64 23.04 38.25
CA ALA A 22 -5.05 24.12 39.14
C ALA A 22 -4.30 24.00 40.48
N GLY A 23 -3.09 24.54 40.51
CA GLY A 23 -2.21 24.57 41.68
C GLY A 23 -2.92 24.91 43.00
N GLU A 24 -2.41 24.29 44.06
CA GLU A 24 -2.99 24.04 45.40
C GLU A 24 -3.33 25.27 46.27
N GLN A 25 -3.52 26.47 45.70
CA GLN A 25 -3.83 27.70 46.44
C GLN A 25 -5.15 28.39 46.01
N SER A 26 -5.69 28.12 44.82
CA SER A 26 -6.95 28.76 44.33
C SER A 26 -8.12 27.80 44.15
N PHE A 27 -7.90 26.49 44.34
CA PHE A 27 -8.87 25.43 44.08
C PHE A 27 -10.04 25.42 45.08
N PHE A 28 -9.76 25.50 46.39
CA PHE A 28 -10.80 25.43 47.41
C PHE A 28 -11.78 26.62 47.39
N ASN A 29 -11.32 27.82 47.00
CA ASN A 29 -12.16 29.02 47.01
C ASN A 29 -13.13 29.04 45.80
N THR A 30 -12.68 28.62 44.61
CA THR A 30 -13.53 28.51 43.41
C THR A 30 -14.58 27.41 43.53
N ILE A 31 -14.21 26.26 44.11
CA ILE A 31 -15.12 25.13 44.33
C ILE A 31 -16.17 25.42 45.41
N LYS A 32 -15.79 26.11 46.50
CA LYS A 32 -16.77 26.52 47.52
C LYS A 32 -17.70 27.65 47.05
N ILE A 33 -17.20 28.59 46.26
CA ILE A 33 -17.99 29.78 45.90
C ILE A 33 -19.09 29.46 44.91
N ASN A 34 -18.94 28.49 44.00
CA ASN A 34 -19.92 28.28 42.94
C ASN A 34 -20.13 26.81 42.51
N TRP A 35 -20.14 25.85 43.44
CA TRP A 35 -20.56 24.45 43.16
C TRP A 35 -21.89 24.38 42.39
N LYS A 36 -22.82 25.33 42.65
CA LYS A 36 -24.11 25.44 41.96
C LYS A 36 -23.95 25.77 40.46
N VAL A 37 -22.94 26.55 40.08
CA VAL A 37 -22.65 26.89 38.68
C VAL A 37 -22.09 25.67 37.95
N ILE A 38 -21.19 24.92 38.60
CA ILE A 38 -20.63 23.68 38.04
C ILE A 38 -21.75 22.65 37.81
N THR A 39 -22.65 22.46 38.78
CA THR A 39 -23.82 21.58 38.59
C THR A 39 -24.74 22.05 37.47
N GLY A 40 -24.88 23.38 37.29
CA GLY A 40 -25.67 23.96 36.21
C GLY A 40 -25.07 23.71 34.83
N VAL A 41 -23.76 23.89 34.68
CA VAL A 41 -23.05 23.67 33.41
C VAL A 41 -23.07 22.19 33.01
N VAL A 42 -22.86 21.29 33.97
CA VAL A 42 -22.94 19.83 33.73
C VAL A 42 -24.36 19.41 33.32
N ALA A 43 -25.39 19.92 34.01
CA ALA A 43 -26.78 19.64 33.64
C ALA A 43 -27.12 20.20 32.24
N ALA A 44 -26.67 21.41 31.91
CA ALA A 44 -26.86 21.99 30.59
C ALA A 44 -26.19 21.17 29.48
N CYS A 45 -24.95 20.70 29.71
CA CYS A 45 -24.26 19.81 28.77
C CYS A 45 -24.99 18.47 28.58
N PHE A 46 -25.56 17.91 29.65
CA PHE A 46 -26.34 16.67 29.58
C PHE A 46 -27.65 16.85 28.79
N LEU A 47 -28.33 17.99 28.95
CA LEU A 47 -29.53 18.33 28.18
C LEU A 47 -29.22 18.60 26.70
N LEU A 48 -28.11 19.30 26.40
CA LEU A 48 -27.66 19.51 25.02
C LEU A 48 -27.26 18.18 24.35
N SER A 49 -26.61 17.27 25.09
CA SER A 49 -26.25 15.94 24.59
C SER A 49 -27.48 15.07 24.26
N THR A 50 -28.50 15.08 25.12
CA THR A 50 -29.73 14.28 24.91
C THR A 50 -30.62 14.84 23.78
N THR A 51 -30.62 16.16 23.56
CA THR A 51 -31.36 16.82 22.47
C THR A 51 -30.67 16.63 21.11
N HIS A 52 -29.34 16.70 21.06
CA HIS A 52 -28.56 16.43 19.85
C HIS A 52 -28.70 14.96 19.38
N LEU A 53 -28.95 14.03 20.31
CA LEU A 53 -29.23 12.62 20.00
C LEU A 53 -30.63 12.41 19.40
N LYS A 54 -31.61 13.25 19.74
CA LYS A 54 -33.01 13.12 19.31
C LYS A 54 -33.27 13.65 17.89
N LEU A 55 -32.46 14.60 17.41
CA LEU A 55 -32.55 15.13 16.04
C LEU A 55 -31.89 14.24 14.98
N ARG A 56 -30.97 13.35 15.36
CA ARG A 56 -30.30 12.44 14.41
C ARG A 56 -31.10 11.17 14.09
N PHE A 57 -32.21 10.91 14.79
CA PHE A 57 -32.97 9.66 14.69
C PHE A 57 -34.19 9.72 13.75
N SER A 58 -34.58 10.90 13.26
CA SER A 58 -35.85 11.07 12.54
C SER A 58 -35.78 10.89 11.01
N HIS A 59 -34.62 10.67 10.39
CA HIS A 59 -34.54 10.72 8.91
C HIS A 59 -34.01 9.48 8.17
N MET A 60 -33.89 8.30 8.79
CA MET A 60 -33.59 7.08 8.02
C MET A 60 -34.39 5.88 8.50
N PHE A 61 -35.69 5.92 8.24
CA PHE A 61 -36.51 4.72 8.11
C PHE A 61 -37.35 4.80 6.83
N LYS A 62 -36.85 4.22 5.73
CA LYS A 62 -37.70 3.59 4.70
C LYS A 62 -36.88 2.62 3.82
N ARG A 63 -36.75 1.40 4.35
CA ARG A 63 -37.19 0.13 3.74
C ARG A 63 -37.04 0.00 2.21
N LYS A 64 -36.31 -1.04 1.77
CA LYS A 64 -36.92 -2.29 1.25
C LYS A 64 -35.97 -3.49 1.38
N GLU A 65 -36.55 -4.55 1.91
CA GLU A 65 -35.99 -5.89 2.11
C GLU A 65 -36.06 -6.73 0.82
N LYS A 66 -35.26 -7.82 0.83
CA LYS A 66 -35.32 -9.06 0.02
C LYS A 66 -34.51 -9.09 -1.29
N TYR A 67 -33.37 -9.76 -1.25
CA TYR A 67 -33.19 -11.05 -1.95
C TYR A 67 -32.10 -11.86 -1.26
N SER A 68 -32.51 -12.99 -0.69
CA SER A 68 -31.67 -14.05 -0.19
C SER A 68 -31.66 -15.16 -1.23
N THR A 69 -30.47 -15.67 -1.52
CA THR A 69 -30.22 -17.07 -1.92
C THR A 69 -30.57 -17.47 -3.36
N GLU A 70 -29.62 -18.20 -3.97
CA GLU A 70 -29.71 -18.96 -5.23
C GLU A 70 -29.74 -18.15 -6.53
N ILE A 71 -28.53 -17.98 -7.12
CA ILE A 71 -28.11 -18.36 -8.49
C ILE A 71 -26.61 -18.05 -8.53
N PHE A 72 -25.77 -18.99 -8.08
CA PHE A 72 -24.37 -19.07 -8.51
C PHE A 72 -24.24 -20.39 -9.27
N GLU A 73 -25.00 -20.48 -10.36
CA GLU A 73 -24.84 -21.50 -11.36
C GLU A 73 -25.16 -20.86 -12.71
N ALA A 74 -24.23 -21.03 -13.65
CA ALA A 74 -24.25 -20.57 -15.03
C ALA A 74 -24.21 -19.04 -15.26
N SER A 75 -23.07 -18.54 -15.76
CA SER A 75 -22.95 -17.95 -17.12
C SER A 75 -21.74 -17.01 -17.24
N SER A 76 -20.56 -17.55 -17.55
CA SER A 76 -19.60 -16.84 -18.40
C SER A 76 -18.92 -17.83 -19.36
N HIS A 77 -19.75 -18.48 -20.19
CA HIS A 77 -19.38 -18.90 -21.53
C HIS A 77 -19.62 -17.69 -22.45
N ASN A 78 -18.82 -17.29 -23.43
CA ASN A 78 -17.61 -17.80 -24.06
C ASN A 78 -16.93 -16.59 -24.74
N ALA A 79 -15.61 -16.60 -24.82
CA ALA A 79 -14.93 -16.10 -26.01
C ALA A 79 -13.78 -17.05 -26.29
N SER A 80 -14.16 -18.16 -26.90
CA SER A 80 -13.32 -19.12 -27.58
C SER A 80 -12.41 -18.37 -28.54
N SER A 81 -11.10 -18.43 -28.35
CA SER A 81 -10.20 -18.39 -29.50
C SER A 81 -10.07 -19.84 -29.96
N GLU A 82 -10.68 -20.12 -31.11
CA GLU A 82 -10.35 -21.29 -31.92
C GLU A 82 -8.83 -21.37 -32.09
N PRO A 83 -8.22 -22.55 -31.95
CA PRO A 83 -6.94 -22.78 -32.58
C PRO A 83 -7.20 -22.76 -34.09
N LEU A 84 -6.63 -21.79 -34.80
CA LEU A 84 -6.59 -21.84 -36.26
C LEU A 84 -5.82 -23.10 -36.64
N ASN A 85 -6.57 -24.13 -37.02
CA ASN A 85 -6.11 -25.32 -37.69
C ASN A 85 -5.51 -24.88 -39.04
N GLN A 86 -4.20 -24.63 -39.07
CA GLN A 86 -3.46 -24.59 -40.32
C GLN A 86 -2.99 -26.01 -40.60
N GLU A 87 -3.73 -26.69 -41.47
CA GLU A 87 -3.22 -27.86 -42.17
C GLU A 87 -1.91 -27.47 -42.88
N PRO A 88 -0.78 -28.15 -42.64
CA PRO A 88 0.37 -28.00 -43.52
C PRO A 88 0.02 -28.62 -44.87
N VAL A 89 0.00 -27.78 -45.90
CA VAL A 89 0.03 -28.20 -47.30
C VAL A 89 1.25 -29.09 -47.51
N TYR A 90 1.05 -30.34 -47.93
CA TYR A 90 2.13 -31.20 -48.43
C TYR A 90 2.63 -30.62 -49.76
N ILE A 91 3.78 -29.95 -49.72
CA ILE A 91 4.69 -29.91 -50.86
C ILE A 91 5.71 -31.00 -50.60
N GLY A 92 5.75 -32.01 -51.47
CA GLY A 92 6.81 -33.01 -51.45
C GLY A 92 8.16 -32.31 -51.54
N ASP A 93 9.00 -32.57 -50.54
CA ASP A 93 10.34 -33.14 -50.69
C ASP A 93 10.91 -33.31 -49.27
N ASP A 94 11.42 -34.51 -49.05
CA ASP A 94 11.98 -35.17 -47.89
C ASP A 94 13.08 -34.38 -47.15
N VAL A 95 12.74 -33.76 -46.01
CA VAL A 95 13.68 -33.55 -44.89
C VAL A 95 12.92 -33.65 -43.55
N GLU A 96 13.12 -34.76 -42.84
CA GLU A 96 12.64 -34.95 -41.47
C GLU A 96 13.49 -34.12 -40.50
N ILE A 97 12.97 -32.98 -40.04
CA ILE A 97 13.52 -32.29 -38.85
C ILE A 97 12.74 -32.82 -37.64
N THR A 98 13.28 -33.85 -36.99
CA THR A 98 12.79 -34.32 -35.69
C THR A 98 12.98 -33.23 -34.63
N VAL A 99 12.01 -32.33 -34.50
CA VAL A 99 12.00 -31.36 -33.39
C VAL A 99 11.56 -32.12 -32.14
N LYS A 100 12.54 -32.51 -31.30
CA LYS A 100 12.30 -32.97 -29.93
C LYS A 100 11.50 -31.89 -29.19
N PRO A 101 10.36 -32.21 -28.55
CA PRO A 101 9.65 -31.23 -27.73
C PRO A 101 10.55 -30.85 -26.55
N SER A 102 10.98 -29.58 -26.54
CA SER A 102 11.79 -28.99 -25.49
C SER A 102 11.04 -29.06 -24.17
N ALA A 103 11.68 -29.63 -23.15
CA ALA A 103 11.11 -29.86 -21.83
C ALA A 103 10.47 -28.59 -21.24
N THR A 104 9.24 -28.75 -20.78
CA THR A 104 8.53 -27.79 -19.93
C THR A 104 9.35 -27.57 -18.66
N PHE A 105 10.09 -26.46 -18.58
CA PHE A 105 10.65 -25.98 -17.33
C PHE A 105 9.47 -25.63 -16.41
N ILE A 106 9.31 -26.37 -15.32
CA ILE A 106 8.44 -25.97 -14.21
C ILE A 106 9.07 -24.72 -13.62
N ARG A 107 8.63 -23.54 -14.07
CA ARG A 107 8.92 -22.28 -13.39
C ARG A 107 8.28 -22.38 -12.02
N GLU A 108 9.06 -22.33 -10.95
CA GLU A 108 8.52 -22.07 -9.63
C GLU A 108 7.68 -20.77 -9.74
N GLU A 109 6.37 -20.89 -9.57
CA GLU A 109 5.45 -19.75 -9.64
C GLU A 109 5.69 -18.93 -8.37
N HIS A 110 6.66 -18.03 -8.41
CA HIS A 110 6.89 -17.10 -7.31
C HIS A 110 5.71 -16.13 -7.24
N PRO A 111 5.14 -15.90 -6.04
CA PRO A 111 3.99 -15.02 -5.89
C PRO A 111 4.39 -13.58 -6.22
N VAL A 112 3.75 -12.98 -7.22
CA VAL A 112 4.00 -11.58 -7.61
C VAL A 112 2.88 -10.70 -7.06
N ALA A 113 3.25 -9.64 -6.34
CA ALA A 113 2.31 -8.62 -5.92
C ALA A 113 2.12 -7.61 -7.06
N VAL A 114 0.88 -7.43 -7.53
CA VAL A 114 0.56 -6.48 -8.60
C VAL A 114 -0.32 -5.37 -8.05
N ILE A 115 0.16 -4.13 -8.18
CA ILE A 115 -0.57 -2.93 -7.79
C ILE A 115 -1.17 -2.33 -9.07
N PRO A 116 -2.51 -2.33 -9.22
CA PRO A 116 -3.16 -1.81 -10.41
C PRO A 116 -3.13 -0.27 -10.44
N GLU A 117 -3.40 0.29 -11.62
CA GLU A 117 -3.39 1.73 -11.87
C GLU A 117 -4.40 2.55 -11.07
N THR A 118 -5.48 1.91 -10.63
CA THR A 118 -6.54 2.54 -9.84
C THR A 118 -6.21 2.64 -8.35
N CYS A 119 -5.08 2.08 -7.91
CA CYS A 119 -4.66 2.09 -6.52
C CYS A 119 -3.73 3.27 -6.20
N ILE A 120 -3.98 3.89 -5.06
CA ILE A 120 -3.10 4.90 -4.44
C ILE A 120 -2.72 4.37 -3.06
N ILE A 121 -1.44 4.10 -2.86
CA ILE A 121 -0.90 3.59 -1.59
C ILE A 121 -0.14 4.71 -0.89
N LYS A 122 -0.39 4.90 0.40
CA LYS A 122 0.32 5.87 1.24
C LYS A 122 0.85 5.20 2.50
N GLY A 123 2.16 5.28 2.74
CA GLY A 123 2.81 4.71 3.93
C GLY A 123 3.98 3.79 3.60
N GLU A 124 4.12 2.68 4.32
CA GLU A 124 5.19 1.71 4.14
C GLU A 124 4.63 0.39 3.56
N LEU A 125 5.26 -0.09 2.48
CA LEU A 125 4.94 -1.35 1.81
C LEU A 125 6.11 -2.30 1.97
N ASN A 126 5.89 -3.42 2.67
CA ASN A 126 6.88 -4.47 2.85
C ASN A 126 6.42 -5.74 2.15
N CYS A 127 7.23 -6.24 1.22
CA CYS A 127 6.98 -7.51 0.53
C CYS A 127 8.24 -8.38 0.48
N THR A 128 8.05 -9.69 0.55
CA THR A 128 9.14 -10.69 0.45
C THR A 128 9.30 -11.25 -0.96
N SER A 129 8.46 -10.81 -1.89
CA SER A 129 8.39 -11.31 -3.26
C SER A 129 8.43 -10.18 -4.29
N ASP A 130 8.32 -10.53 -5.56
CA ASP A 130 8.40 -9.58 -6.66
C ASP A 130 7.18 -8.65 -6.67
N ILE A 131 7.42 -7.35 -6.91
CA ILE A 131 6.37 -6.32 -6.91
C ILE A 131 6.30 -5.67 -8.28
N HIS A 132 5.11 -5.63 -8.87
CA HIS A 132 4.79 -4.86 -10.07
C HIS A 132 3.89 -3.68 -9.72
N ILE A 133 4.35 -2.46 -10.00
CA ILE A 133 3.65 -1.22 -9.64
C ILE A 133 3.13 -0.56 -10.91
N ASN A 134 1.81 -0.57 -11.10
CA ASN A 134 1.13 0.11 -12.21
C ASN A 134 0.31 1.33 -11.76
N GLY A 135 0.41 1.75 -10.50
CA GLY A 135 -0.38 2.85 -9.90
C GLY A 135 0.47 3.88 -9.17
N ARG A 136 -0.12 4.58 -8.19
CA ARG A 136 0.58 5.61 -7.41
C ARG A 136 0.96 5.11 -6.02
N VAL A 137 2.22 5.28 -5.63
CA VAL A 137 2.72 4.94 -4.30
C VAL A 137 3.47 6.13 -3.72
N ASP A 138 2.98 6.64 -2.59
CA ASP A 138 3.63 7.71 -1.83
C ASP A 138 4.15 7.12 -0.50
N GLY A 139 5.47 6.98 -0.35
CA GLY A 139 6.10 6.50 0.88
C GLY A 139 7.27 5.54 0.66
N VAL A 140 7.42 4.55 1.54
CA VAL A 140 8.59 3.65 1.56
C VAL A 140 8.20 2.27 1.04
N ILE A 141 8.97 1.75 0.07
CA ILE A 141 8.77 0.42 -0.50
C ILE A 141 9.98 -0.44 -0.15
N ARG A 142 9.75 -1.58 0.50
CA ARG A 142 10.78 -2.58 0.79
C ARG A 142 10.40 -3.89 0.12
N SER A 143 11.28 -4.38 -0.74
CA SER A 143 11.21 -5.72 -1.32
C SER A 143 12.52 -6.46 -1.10
N GLU A 144 12.47 -7.75 -0.81
CA GLU A 144 13.68 -8.58 -0.73
C GLU A 144 14.20 -9.00 -2.12
N LYS A 145 13.31 -9.07 -3.12
CA LYS A 145 13.62 -9.57 -4.47
C LYS A 145 13.67 -8.44 -5.49
N SER A 146 12.67 -8.37 -6.38
CA SER A 146 12.60 -7.39 -7.45
C SER A 146 11.42 -6.43 -7.32
N VAL A 147 11.61 -5.21 -7.80
CA VAL A 147 10.56 -4.20 -7.94
C VAL A 147 10.57 -3.69 -9.36
N HIS A 148 9.44 -3.83 -10.04
CA HIS A 148 9.22 -3.34 -11.39
C HIS A 148 8.19 -2.21 -11.35
N ILE A 149 8.62 -1.00 -11.69
CA ILE A 149 7.74 0.15 -11.87
C ILE A 149 7.32 0.17 -13.34
N LEU A 150 6.05 -0.12 -13.62
CA LEU A 150 5.51 -0.14 -14.98
C LEU A 150 5.33 1.29 -15.52
N THR A 151 5.03 1.42 -16.81
CA THR A 151 4.91 2.71 -17.51
C THR A 151 3.95 3.71 -16.86
N ASN A 152 2.81 3.25 -16.32
CA ASN A 152 1.85 4.12 -15.61
C ASN A 152 2.15 4.25 -14.11
N GLY A 153 3.20 3.57 -13.62
CA GLY A 153 3.62 3.60 -12.24
C GLY A 153 4.24 4.95 -11.85
N HIS A 154 3.76 5.51 -10.75
CA HIS A 154 4.30 6.72 -10.15
C HIS A 154 4.67 6.45 -8.70
N VAL A 155 5.96 6.55 -8.38
CA VAL A 155 6.44 6.33 -7.01
C VAL A 155 7.12 7.59 -6.49
N GLU A 156 6.65 8.06 -5.34
CA GLU A 156 7.20 9.20 -4.61
C GLU A 156 7.68 8.74 -3.23
N GLY A 157 8.99 8.65 -3.03
CA GLY A 157 9.60 8.26 -1.75
C GLY A 157 10.83 7.35 -1.89
N ASP A 158 11.01 6.46 -0.92
CA ASP A 158 12.22 5.64 -0.81
C ASP A 158 11.95 4.19 -1.23
N ILE A 159 12.72 3.67 -2.18
CA ILE A 159 12.64 2.27 -2.63
C ILE A 159 13.87 1.51 -2.20
N ILE A 160 13.67 0.36 -1.57
CA ILE A 160 14.73 -0.57 -1.16
C ILE A 160 14.39 -1.94 -1.75
N ALA A 161 15.18 -2.41 -2.70
CA ALA A 161 14.99 -3.74 -3.30
C ALA A 161 16.30 -4.37 -3.78
N GLY A 162 16.30 -5.67 -4.06
CA GLY A 162 17.46 -6.34 -4.65
C GLY A 162 17.72 -5.89 -6.09
N SER A 163 16.71 -6.03 -6.95
CA SER A 163 16.73 -5.59 -8.35
C SER A 163 15.57 -4.61 -8.61
N ILE A 164 15.85 -3.50 -9.29
CA ILE A 164 14.86 -2.45 -9.56
C ILE A 164 14.82 -2.17 -11.05
N ALA A 165 13.67 -2.40 -11.68
CA ALA A 165 13.40 -2.04 -13.06
C ALA A 165 12.40 -0.88 -13.13
N ILE A 166 12.73 0.17 -13.91
CA ILE A 166 11.98 1.42 -13.93
C ILE A 166 11.54 1.73 -15.36
N ASP A 167 10.27 1.49 -15.66
CA ASP A 167 9.58 1.91 -16.90
C ASP A 167 8.72 3.16 -16.72
N GLY A 168 8.40 3.52 -15.46
CA GLY A 168 7.54 4.66 -15.11
C GLY A 168 8.29 5.87 -14.55
N VAL A 169 7.66 6.57 -13.60
CA VAL A 169 8.22 7.76 -12.95
C VAL A 169 8.56 7.47 -11.49
N LEU A 170 9.81 7.71 -11.12
CA LEU A 170 10.32 7.60 -9.76
C LEU A 170 10.82 8.96 -9.27
N GLN A 171 10.35 9.41 -8.12
CA GLN A 171 10.80 10.61 -7.43
C GLN A 171 11.24 10.27 -6.00
N GLY A 172 12.51 10.47 -5.68
CA GLY A 172 13.05 10.20 -4.34
C GLY A 172 14.34 9.37 -4.37
N ASN A 173 14.55 8.55 -3.36
CA ASN A 173 15.77 7.74 -3.24
C ASN A 173 15.48 6.30 -3.62
N CYS A 174 16.38 5.66 -4.36
CA CYS A 174 16.33 4.22 -4.59
C CYS A 174 17.64 3.56 -4.21
N ILE A 175 17.52 2.41 -3.56
CA ILE A 175 18.62 1.64 -3.01
C ILE A 175 18.42 0.20 -3.46
N GLY A 176 19.34 -0.33 -4.26
CA GLY A 176 19.31 -1.74 -4.66
C GLY A 176 20.61 -2.22 -5.25
N ARG A 177 20.78 -3.54 -5.41
CA ARG A 177 22.01 -4.09 -5.99
C ARG A 177 22.10 -3.75 -7.47
N GLU A 178 21.01 -4.00 -8.19
CA GLU A 178 20.89 -3.72 -9.61
C GLU A 178 19.73 -2.75 -9.87
N VAL A 179 20.01 -1.68 -10.60
CA VAL A 179 19.01 -0.70 -11.01
C VAL A 179 19.07 -0.55 -12.53
N SER A 180 17.95 -0.82 -13.21
CA SER A 180 17.80 -0.67 -14.65
C SER A 180 16.71 0.35 -14.98
N ILE A 181 17.11 1.46 -15.57
CA ILE A 181 16.21 2.48 -16.08
C ILE A 181 15.90 2.14 -17.54
N ASN A 182 14.68 1.72 -17.82
CA ASN A 182 14.23 1.32 -19.16
C ASN A 182 13.90 2.54 -20.03
N ALA A 183 13.54 2.30 -21.29
CA ALA A 183 13.31 3.35 -22.30
C ALA A 183 12.28 4.41 -21.88
N ASN A 184 11.22 4.03 -21.16
CA ASN A 184 10.19 4.95 -20.67
C ASN A 184 10.46 5.47 -19.25
N GLY A 185 11.48 4.92 -18.58
CA GLY A 185 11.81 5.23 -17.20
C GLY A 185 12.31 6.66 -17.01
N THR A 186 11.77 7.35 -16.02
CA THR A 186 12.25 8.65 -15.57
C THR A 186 12.49 8.63 -14.07
N VAL A 187 13.75 8.84 -13.67
CA VAL A 187 14.16 8.87 -12.26
C VAL A 187 14.61 10.28 -11.89
N ASN A 188 14.07 10.79 -10.79
CA ASN A 188 14.47 12.06 -10.20
C ASN A 188 14.85 11.86 -8.72
N GLY A 189 16.13 12.03 -8.40
CA GLY A 189 16.65 11.95 -7.04
C GLY A 189 17.97 11.18 -6.92
N GLN A 190 18.12 10.40 -5.85
CA GLN A 190 19.37 9.69 -5.57
C GLN A 190 19.24 8.19 -5.85
N VAL A 191 20.21 7.62 -6.56
CA VAL A 191 20.30 6.17 -6.82
C VAL A 191 21.52 5.62 -6.11
N LYS A 192 21.32 4.66 -5.21
CA LYS A 192 22.39 3.90 -4.56
C LYS A 192 22.38 2.47 -5.07
N SER A 193 23.39 2.10 -5.87
CA SER A 193 23.46 0.75 -6.44
C SER A 193 24.87 0.28 -6.75
N ASP A 194 25.03 -1.05 -6.82
CA ASP A 194 26.28 -1.69 -7.24
C ASP A 194 26.40 -1.67 -8.77
N SER A 195 25.29 -1.96 -9.45
CA SER A 195 25.16 -1.91 -10.91
C SER A 195 24.01 -0.98 -11.31
N LEU A 196 24.32 0.04 -12.11
CA LEU A 196 23.35 0.97 -12.69
C LEU A 196 23.40 0.85 -14.21
N SER A 197 22.26 0.51 -14.81
CA SER A 197 22.06 0.49 -16.26
C SER A 197 20.97 1.47 -16.67
N ILE A 198 21.20 2.18 -17.77
CA ILE A 198 20.28 3.19 -18.30
C ILE A 198 20.11 2.92 -19.79
N ASP A 199 18.87 2.69 -20.22
CA ASP A 199 18.53 2.54 -21.62
C ASP A 199 18.75 3.86 -22.40
N LYS A 200 18.94 3.77 -23.71
CA LYS A 200 19.18 4.93 -24.59
C LYS A 200 18.08 5.99 -24.51
N GLN A 201 16.84 5.60 -24.22
CA GLN A 201 15.71 6.52 -24.11
C GLN A 201 15.35 6.88 -22.65
N GLY A 202 15.98 6.21 -21.67
CA GLY A 202 15.76 6.44 -20.25
C GLY A 202 16.28 7.80 -19.80
N ARG A 203 15.62 8.40 -18.79
CA ARG A 203 16.00 9.71 -18.23
C ARG A 203 16.35 9.59 -16.76
N PHE A 204 17.56 10.01 -16.41
CA PHE A 204 18.03 10.06 -15.04
C PHE A 204 18.41 11.50 -14.67
N TYR A 205 17.79 12.03 -13.62
CA TYR A 205 18.06 13.35 -13.06
C TYR A 205 18.45 13.22 -11.59
N GLY A 206 19.71 13.48 -11.27
CA GLY A 206 20.19 13.51 -9.89
C GLY A 206 21.56 12.89 -9.72
N HIS A 207 21.77 12.19 -8.60
CA HIS A 207 23.08 11.69 -8.19
C HIS A 207 23.07 10.17 -8.02
N SER A 208 24.01 9.49 -8.67
CA SER A 208 24.29 8.08 -8.38
C SER A 208 25.41 7.97 -7.33
N MET A 209 25.26 7.03 -6.41
CA MET A 209 26.25 6.68 -5.40
C MET A 209 26.40 5.16 -5.36
N PRO A 210 27.58 4.63 -5.04
CA PRO A 210 27.73 3.21 -4.74
C PRO A 210 26.91 2.86 -3.49
N ARG A 211 26.37 1.65 -3.44
CA ARG A 211 25.74 1.12 -2.23
C ARG A 211 26.85 0.76 -1.23
N GLU A 212 26.69 1.16 0.02
CA GLU A 212 27.54 0.70 1.11
C GLU A 212 27.07 -0.72 1.48
N GLU A 213 27.89 -1.73 1.17
CA GLU A 213 27.67 -3.08 1.68
C GLU A 213 28.12 -3.13 3.15
N ASP A 214 27.19 -3.49 4.03
CA ASP A 214 27.51 -3.93 5.38
C ASP A 214 28.32 -5.23 5.26
N THR A 215 29.64 -5.09 5.12
CA THR A 215 30.59 -6.21 5.02
C THR A 215 30.35 -7.12 6.22
N HIS A 216 29.64 -8.23 6.01
CA HIS A 216 29.58 -9.30 6.99
C HIS A 216 30.95 -9.98 7.00
N GLU A 217 31.78 -9.53 7.92
CA GLU A 217 33.06 -10.16 8.26
C GLU A 217 32.78 -11.64 8.60
N PRO A 218 33.22 -12.62 7.81
CA PRO A 218 33.03 -14.01 8.17
C PRO A 218 33.89 -14.28 9.40
N ASN A 219 33.24 -14.64 10.52
CA ASN A 219 33.91 -15.11 11.73
C ASN A 219 35.00 -16.14 11.36
N LEU A 220 36.27 -15.73 11.45
CA LEU A 220 37.42 -16.61 11.43
C LEU A 220 37.38 -17.43 12.73
N ILE A 221 36.88 -18.66 12.64
CA ILE A 221 37.06 -19.65 13.70
C ILE A 221 38.54 -20.00 13.73
N LYS A 222 39.21 -19.55 14.81
CA LYS A 222 40.59 -19.83 15.15
C LYS A 222 40.74 -21.22 15.76
#